data_AF-A0A831RFC7-F1
#
_entry.id   AF-A0A831RFC7-F1
#
_cell.length_a   1.000
_cell.length_b   1.000
_cell.length_c   1.000
_cell.angle_alpha   90.00
_cell.angle_beta   90.00
_cell.angle_gamma   90.00
#
_symmetry.space_group_name_H-M   'P 1'
#
loop_
_entity.id
_entity.type
_entity.pdbx_description
1 polymer ?
#
loop_
_entity_poly.entity_id
_entity_poly.type
_entity_poly.pdbx_seq_one_letter_code
_entity_poly.pdbx_strand_id
1 'polypeptide(L)' 'DYAERSAPLRRNVTIGDVGNAAAFLCSDLAAGITGDILYVDSGYHIVGVGAGLETG' A
#
# COMPACT_ATOMS: atom_id res chain seq x y z
N ASP A 1 -11.26 4.12 -9.13
CA ASP A 1 -11.72 5.19 -8.24
C ASP A 1 -12.02 4.79 -6.81
N TYR A 2 -12.80 3.74 -6.50
CA TYR A 2 -13.13 3.42 -5.11
C TYR A 2 -11.88 3.22 -4.24
N ALA A 3 -10.96 2.34 -4.67
CA ALA A 3 -9.69 2.11 -3.96
C ALA A 3 -8.88 3.41 -3.76
N GLU A 4 -8.78 4.23 -4.81
CA GLU A 4 -8.13 5.54 -4.75
C GLU A 4 -8.82 6.50 -3.78
N ARG A 5 -10.15 6.58 -3.75
CA ARG A 5 -10.88 7.46 -2.81
C ARG A 5 -10.80 6.98 -1.36
N SER A 6 -10.76 5.68 -1.16
CA SER A 6 -10.72 5.07 0.17
C SER A 6 -9.31 4.96 0.74
N ALA A 7 -8.28 4.86 -0.10
CA ALA A 7 -6.89 4.82 0.33
C ALA A 7 -6.48 6.15 0.99
N PRO A 8 -5.77 6.13 2.13
CA PRO A 8 -5.25 7.32 2.79
C PRO A 8 -4.48 8.29 1.87
N LEU A 9 -3.68 7.78 0.94
CA LEU A 9 -2.91 8.63 0.02
C LEU A 9 -3.71 9.17 -1.17
N ARG A 10 -5.00 8.84 -1.27
CA ARG A 10 -5.92 9.34 -2.32
C ARG A 10 -5.41 9.19 -3.75
N ARG A 11 -4.65 8.12 -4.01
CA ARG A 11 -4.10 7.76 -5.31
C ARG A 11 -3.96 6.25 -5.46
N ASN A 12 -4.02 5.77 -6.69
CA ASN A 12 -3.63 4.40 -6.98
C ASN A 12 -2.11 4.21 -6.84
N VAL A 13 -1.73 2.99 -6.49
CA VAL A 13 -0.32 2.56 -6.52
C VAL A 13 0.15 2.48 -7.97
N THR A 14 1.39 2.87 -8.21
CA THR A 14 2.05 2.72 -9.52
C THR A 14 2.93 1.47 -9.52
N ILE A 15 3.27 0.98 -10.72
CA ILE A 15 4.26 -0.11 -10.84
C ILE A 15 5.64 0.29 -10.28
N GLY A 16 5.95 1.59 -10.28
CA GLY A 16 7.18 2.13 -9.72
C GLY A 16 7.21 2.06 -8.19
N ASP A 17 6.09 2.35 -7.53
CA ASP A 17 5.97 2.21 -6.06
C ASP A 17 6.26 0.76 -5.64
N VAL A 18 5.65 -0.22 -6.34
CA VAL A 18 5.85 -1.65 -6.09
C VAL A 18 7.28 -2.08 -6.42
N GLY A 19 7.81 -1.63 -7.56
CA GLY A 19 9.18 -1.93 -7.97
C GLY A 19 10.22 -1.41 -6.99
N ASN A 20 10.05 -0.19 -6.47
CA ASN A 20 10.95 0.39 -5.48
C ASN A 20 10.91 -0.37 -4.15
N ALA A 21 9.72 -0.76 -3.68
CA ALA A 21 9.58 -1.57 -2.47
C ALA A 21 10.22 -2.96 -2.63
N ALA A 22 10.03 -3.61 -3.79
CA ALA A 22 10.69 -4.87 -4.11
C ALA A 22 12.22 -4.71 -4.18
N ALA A 23 12.72 -3.65 -4.83
CA ALA A 23 14.14 -3.35 -4.90
C ALA A 23 14.76 -3.12 -3.52
N PHE A 24 14.05 -2.43 -2.62
CA PHE A 24 14.45 -2.28 -1.22
C PHE A 24 14.56 -3.66 -0.53
N LEU A 25 13.52 -4.49 -0.61
CA LEU A 25 13.50 -5.83 0.01
C LEU A 25 14.57 -6.78 -0.56
N CYS A 26 14.95 -6.62 -1.83
CA CYS A 26 16.03 -7.39 -2.46
C CYS A 26 17.44 -6.84 -2.17
N SER A 27 17.56 -5.69 -1.51
CA SER A 27 18.85 -5.04 -1.23
C SER A 27 19.37 -5.35 0.17
N ASP A 28 20.66 -5.09 0.40
CA ASP A 28 21.29 -5.20 1.73
C ASP A 28 20.62 -4.31 2.79
N LEU A 29 19.90 -3.26 2.38
CA LEU A 29 19.17 -2.38 3.31
C LEU A 29 18.06 -3.12 4.07
N ALA A 30 17.56 -4.22 3.52
CA ALA A 30 16.52 -5.05 4.12
C ALA A 30 17.09 -6.34 4.76
N ALA A 31 18.40 -6.46 4.96
CA ALA A 31 19.05 -7.70 5.42
C ALA A 31 18.51 -8.25 6.76
N GLY A 32 17.90 -7.41 7.59
CA GLY A 32 17.28 -7.82 8.85
C GLY A 32 15.77 -8.11 8.78
N ILE A 33 15.15 -7.97 7.60
CA ILE A 33 13.69 -8.12 7.42
C ILE A 33 13.40 -9.50 6.83
N THR A 34 12.62 -10.31 7.54
CA THR A 34 12.21 -11.65 7.09
C THR A 34 10.88 -12.04 7.70
N GLY A 35 10.07 -12.81 6.97
CA GLY A 35 8.77 -13.28 7.43
C GLY A 35 7.67 -12.21 7.49
N ASP A 36 7.94 -10.99 7.03
CA ASP A 36 7.00 -9.87 7.07
C ASP A 36 6.25 -9.66 5.75
N ILE A 37 5.06 -9.07 5.86
CA ILE A 37 4.22 -8.63 4.73
C ILE A 37 4.33 -7.10 4.63
N LEU A 38 5.03 -6.62 3.61
CA LEU A 38 5.09 -5.18 3.30
C LEU A 38 3.96 -4.79 2.34
N TYR A 39 3.02 -3.98 2.83
CA TYR A 39 1.93 -3.46 2.01
C TYR A 39 2.38 -2.24 1.18
N VAL A 40 2.11 -2.30 -0.13
CA VAL A 40 2.37 -1.21 -1.08
C VAL A 40 1.07 -0.90 -1.81
N ASP A 41 0.16 -0.21 -1.12
CA ASP A 41 -1.24 -0.08 -1.55
C ASP A 41 -1.86 1.28 -1.23
N SER A 42 -1.02 2.32 -1.08
CA SER A 42 -1.45 3.66 -0.67
C SER A 42 -2.16 3.71 0.70
N GLY A 43 -1.97 2.69 1.54
CA GLY A 43 -2.59 2.57 2.85
C GLY A 43 -3.99 1.96 2.81
N TYR A 44 -4.38 1.29 1.73
CA TYR A 44 -5.72 0.72 1.61
C TYR A 44 -5.98 -0.40 2.64
N HIS A 45 -5.00 -1.24 2.96
CA HIS A 45 -5.16 -2.38 3.87
C HIS A 45 -5.53 -2.02 5.32
N ILE A 46 -5.22 -0.80 5.78
CA ILE A 46 -5.60 -0.34 7.12
C ILE A 46 -7.04 0.20 7.19
N VAL A 47 -7.69 0.32 6.04
CA VAL A 47 -9.05 0.85 5.93
C VAL A 47 -10.05 -0.27 6.20
N GLY A 48 -10.83 -0.13 7.28
CA GLY A 48 -11.99 -1.00 7.54
C GLY A 48 -13.14 -0.75 6.55
N VAL A 49 -14.15 -1.63 6.54
CA VAL A 49 -15.38 -1.48 5.74
C VAL A 49 -16.06 -0.15 6.12
N GLY A 50 -15.80 0.94 5.39
CA GLY A 50 -16.46 2.21 5.68
C GLY A 50 -15.83 3.52 5.19
N ALA A 51 -14.60 3.56 4.66
CA ALA A 51 -14.06 4.86 4.23
C ALA A 51 -14.70 5.45 2.96
N GLY A 52 -15.61 4.72 2.30
CA GLY A 52 -16.33 5.18 1.10
C GLY A 52 -17.81 4.83 1.06
N LEU A 53 -18.41 4.36 2.18
CA LEU A 53 -19.86 4.25 2.28
C LEU A 53 -20.41 5.63 2.62
N GLU A 54 -20.67 6.43 1.58
CA GLU A 54 -21.54 7.60 1.73
C GLU A 54 -22.91 7.07 2.18
N THR A 55 -23.23 7.31 3.45
CA THR A 55 -24.53 6.94 4.01
C THR A 55 -25.52 8.03 3.63
N GLY A 56 -25.93 8.07 2.36
CA GLY A 56 -27.00 8.95 1.86
C GLY A 56 -26.63 10.41 1.70
#